data_AF-A0A3N5MY98-F1
#
_entry.id   AF-A0A3N5MY98-F1
#
_cell.length_a   1.000
_cell.length_b   1.000
_cell.length_c   1.000
_cell.angle_alpha   90.00
_cell.angle_beta   90.00
_cell.angle_gamma   90.00
#
_symmetry.space_group_name_H-M   'P 1'
#
loop_
_entity.id
_entity.type
_entity.pdbx_description
1 polymer ?
#
loop_
_entity_poly.entity_id
_entity_poly.type
_entity_poly.pdbx_seq_one_letter_code
_entity_poly.pdbx_strand_id
1 'polypeptide(L)'
;MKFSVIPVILLLSARLIPVSGQEIVTVRHDAIVLDNGSLVREIRAGEGAVTSVRLSMSGWEENYISEGREFSFLLNGRLVDGRSGWYVTESEQIRDERSGQGVRLRLRGREGLEDLQLDVHYMLYPGLPLVRKWLTFSNTGDGEMMLEAINVEDLQTVFSQIQTVVLHNYGRMKHLGSFTGNWYDPVVVLHNMPERRGMAAGNEAPGVLKRTAYHTVENNLEIGLTGTGQEF
;
A
#
# COMPACT_ATOMS: atom_id res chain seq x y z
N MET A 1 -41.44 -64.18 -6.99
CA MET A 1 -40.15 -63.45 -7.05
C MET A 1 -40.27 -62.22 -6.17
N LYS A 2 -39.59 -62.19 -5.01
CA LYS A 2 -39.60 -61.04 -4.09
C LYS A 2 -38.34 -60.21 -4.36
N PHE A 3 -38.51 -58.95 -4.76
CA PHE A 3 -37.41 -57.99 -4.85
C PHE A 3 -37.33 -57.22 -3.53
N SER A 4 -36.17 -57.26 -2.89
CA SER A 4 -35.84 -56.44 -1.73
C SER A 4 -34.95 -55.30 -2.22
N VAL A 5 -35.35 -54.05 -2.00
CA VAL A 5 -34.56 -52.86 -2.33
C VAL A 5 -33.87 -52.40 -1.05
N ILE A 6 -32.54 -52.45 -1.02
CA ILE A 6 -31.72 -51.92 0.08
C ILE A 6 -31.44 -50.45 -0.23
N PRO A 7 -31.86 -49.48 0.60
CA PRO A 7 -31.43 -48.10 0.43
C PRO A 7 -29.96 -47.97 0.83
N VAL A 8 -29.11 -47.59 -0.11
CA VAL A 8 -27.75 -47.13 0.17
C VAL A 8 -27.83 -45.66 0.58
N ILE A 9 -27.61 -45.39 1.87
CA ILE A 9 -27.46 -44.02 2.37
C ILE A 9 -26.00 -43.61 2.16
N LEU A 10 -25.76 -42.76 1.17
CA LEU A 10 -24.46 -42.14 0.94
C LEU A 10 -24.31 -40.95 1.92
N LEU A 11 -23.63 -41.17 3.03
CA LEU A 11 -23.24 -40.09 3.95
C LEU A 11 -22.06 -39.32 3.35
N LEU A 12 -22.35 -38.23 2.62
CA LEU A 12 -21.35 -37.20 2.32
C LEU A 12 -21.01 -36.49 3.64
N SER A 13 -19.91 -36.88 4.27
CA SER A 13 -19.32 -36.08 5.34
C SER A 13 -18.61 -34.88 4.69
N ALA A 14 -19.34 -33.79 4.49
CA ALA A 14 -18.71 -32.50 4.25
C ALA A 14 -17.93 -32.13 5.52
N ARG A 15 -16.62 -32.36 5.51
CA ARG A 15 -15.74 -31.72 6.49
C ARG A 15 -15.77 -30.23 6.20
N LEU A 16 -16.57 -29.49 6.97
CA LEU A 16 -16.36 -28.06 7.15
C LEU A 16 -14.95 -27.92 7.73
N ILE A 17 -13.97 -27.64 6.86
CA ILE A 17 -12.68 -27.13 7.31
C ILE A 17 -13.05 -25.80 7.97
N PRO A 18 -12.83 -25.62 9.29
CA PRO A 18 -12.95 -24.29 9.85
C PRO A 18 -11.94 -23.44 9.08
N VAL A 19 -12.44 -22.47 8.31
CA VAL A 19 -11.63 -21.36 7.83
C VAL A 19 -11.22 -20.62 9.09
N SER A 20 -10.14 -21.10 9.71
CA SER A 20 -9.45 -20.38 10.78
C SER A 20 -9.17 -19.01 10.21
N GLY A 21 -9.75 -17.97 10.79
CA GLY A 21 -9.54 -16.59 10.36
C GLY A 21 -8.05 -16.33 10.37
N GLN A 22 -7.43 -16.30 9.19
CA GLN A 22 -6.05 -15.89 9.06
C GLN A 22 -5.98 -14.47 9.61
N GLU A 23 -5.10 -14.25 10.59
CA GLU A 23 -4.88 -12.93 11.14
C GLU A 23 -4.15 -12.10 10.07
N ILE A 24 -4.89 -11.22 9.40
CA ILE A 24 -4.40 -10.45 8.24
C ILE A 24 -3.40 -9.37 8.67
N VAL A 25 -3.47 -8.93 9.93
CA VAL A 25 -2.61 -7.91 10.49
C VAL A 25 -1.98 -8.43 11.77
N THR A 26 -0.66 -8.51 11.81
CA THR A 26 0.11 -8.73 13.04
C THR A 26 0.83 -7.43 13.42
N VAL A 27 0.54 -6.89 14.60
CA VAL A 27 1.26 -5.73 15.15
C VAL A 27 2.23 -6.21 16.23
N ARG A 28 3.52 -5.90 16.04
CA ARG A 28 4.61 -6.14 16.98
C ARG A 28 5.08 -4.79 17.54
N HIS A 29 6.07 -4.82 18.44
CA HIS A 29 6.56 -3.60 19.09
C HIS A 29 7.10 -2.55 18.10
N ASP A 30 7.80 -3.01 17.06
CA ASP A 30 8.54 -2.19 16.09
C ASP A 30 8.14 -2.47 14.64
N ALA A 31 7.14 -3.33 14.41
CA ALA A 31 6.75 -3.76 13.08
C ALA A 31 5.26 -4.06 12.95
N ILE A 32 4.70 -3.73 11.79
CA ILE A 32 3.38 -4.17 11.34
C ILE A 32 3.57 -5.09 10.14
N VAL A 33 3.02 -6.30 10.24
CA VAL A 33 2.99 -7.28 9.15
C VAL A 33 1.55 -7.38 8.65
N LEU A 34 1.39 -7.16 7.35
CA LEU A 34 0.13 -7.30 6.62
C LEU A 34 0.26 -8.54 5.73
N ASP A 35 -0.51 -9.59 6.00
CA ASP A 35 -0.45 -10.87 5.27
C ASP A 35 -1.85 -11.44 5.05
N ASN A 36 -2.31 -11.44 3.80
CA ASN A 36 -3.62 -12.00 3.43
C ASN A 36 -3.55 -13.35 2.71
N GLY A 37 -2.39 -14.03 2.80
CA GLY A 37 -2.12 -15.31 2.16
C GLY A 37 -1.76 -15.22 0.67
N SER A 38 -1.85 -14.04 0.04
CA SER A 38 -1.40 -13.80 -1.34
C SER A 38 -0.26 -12.79 -1.43
N LEU A 39 -0.21 -11.84 -0.51
CA LEU A 39 0.80 -10.81 -0.43
C LEU A 39 1.18 -10.58 1.04
N VAL A 40 2.46 -10.29 1.25
CA VAL A 40 3.04 -9.89 2.54
C VAL A 40 3.64 -8.51 2.40
N ARG A 41 3.24 -7.57 3.25
CA ARG A 41 3.89 -6.27 3.43
C ARG A 41 4.36 -6.14 4.88
N GLU A 42 5.59 -5.71 5.06
CA GLU A 42 6.16 -5.43 6.37
C GLU A 42 6.55 -3.95 6.45
N ILE A 43 6.08 -3.31 7.51
CA ILE A 43 6.31 -1.90 7.81
C ILE A 43 7.01 -1.85 9.16
N ARG A 44 8.19 -1.25 9.23
CA ARG A 44 8.85 -0.93 10.49
C ARG A 44 8.24 0.35 11.04
N ALA A 45 7.85 0.34 12.31
CA ALA A 45 7.27 1.51 12.98
C ALA A 45 7.90 1.64 14.37
N GLY A 46 8.93 2.47 14.48
CA GLY A 46 9.74 2.61 15.69
C GLY A 46 10.85 3.64 15.47
N GLU A 47 11.51 4.06 16.56
CA GLU A 47 12.67 4.96 16.51
C GLU A 47 12.42 6.31 15.79
N GLY A 48 11.18 6.82 15.79
CA GLY A 48 10.84 8.04 15.08
C GLY A 48 10.60 7.85 13.59
N ALA A 49 10.47 6.62 13.10
CA ALA A 49 10.24 6.31 11.70
C ALA A 49 9.12 5.29 11.49
N VAL A 50 8.44 5.43 10.35
CA VAL A 50 7.50 4.47 9.77
C VAL A 50 7.95 4.22 8.34
N THR A 51 8.56 3.06 8.07
CA THR A 51 9.15 2.73 6.77
C THR A 51 8.67 1.38 6.26
N SER A 52 8.37 1.30 4.97
CA SER A 52 8.13 0.01 4.31
C SER A 52 9.46 -0.70 4.11
N VAL A 53 9.57 -1.96 4.55
CA VAL A 53 10.81 -2.74 4.45
C VAL A 53 10.63 -3.99 3.58
N ARG A 54 9.41 -4.47 3.42
CA ARG A 54 9.10 -5.62 2.57
C ARG A 54 7.75 -5.49 1.88
N LEU A 55 7.72 -5.90 0.62
CA LEU A 55 6.52 -6.14 -0.17
C LEU A 55 6.79 -7.34 -1.08
N SER A 56 6.11 -8.46 -0.86
CA SER A 56 6.35 -9.70 -1.62
C SER A 56 5.07 -10.50 -1.80
N MET A 57 5.02 -11.33 -2.84
CA MET A 57 3.97 -12.34 -2.99
C MET A 57 4.18 -13.46 -1.97
N SER A 58 3.10 -13.99 -1.39
CA SER A 58 3.19 -15.10 -0.44
C SER A 58 3.80 -16.33 -1.12
N GLY A 59 4.78 -16.95 -0.44
CA GLY A 59 5.54 -18.08 -0.98
C GLY A 59 6.69 -17.71 -1.91
N TRP A 60 6.96 -16.42 -2.14
CA TRP A 60 8.09 -15.94 -2.92
C TRP A 60 9.11 -15.28 -1.98
N GLU A 61 10.40 -15.58 -2.19
CA GLU A 61 11.49 -14.99 -1.40
C GLU A 61 11.82 -13.55 -1.85
N GLU A 62 11.47 -13.22 -3.09
CA GLU A 62 11.81 -11.95 -3.71
C GLU A 62 11.02 -10.78 -3.12
N ASN A 63 11.76 -9.77 -2.65
CA ASN A 63 11.19 -8.49 -2.25
C ASN A 63 11.07 -7.57 -3.46
N TYR A 64 9.94 -6.85 -3.56
CA TYR A 64 9.66 -5.90 -4.63
C TYR A 64 10.20 -4.50 -4.32
N ILE A 65 10.56 -4.27 -3.05
CA ILE A 65 11.03 -2.98 -2.55
C ILE A 65 12.31 -3.14 -1.71
N SER A 66 13.09 -2.08 -1.63
CA SER A 66 14.02 -1.82 -0.53
C SER A 66 13.33 -0.95 0.52
N GLU A 67 14.05 -0.57 1.59
CA GLU A 67 13.50 0.30 2.62
C GLU A 67 13.05 1.66 2.05
N GLY A 68 11.75 1.94 2.14
CA GLY A 68 11.09 3.12 1.59
C GLY A 68 10.56 4.10 2.64
N ARG A 69 10.09 5.26 2.18
CA ARG A 69 9.59 6.35 3.04
C ARG A 69 8.17 6.13 3.55
N GLU A 70 7.46 5.12 3.04
CA GLU A 70 6.05 4.83 3.31
C GLU A 70 5.10 5.89 2.73
N PHE A 71 5.25 7.15 3.12
CA PHE A 71 4.49 8.30 2.61
C PHE A 71 5.41 9.54 2.56
N SER A 72 5.00 10.57 1.83
CA SER A 72 5.66 11.88 1.85
C SER A 72 4.71 13.01 1.48
N PHE A 73 4.96 14.22 1.96
CA PHE A 73 4.20 15.44 1.64
C PHE A 73 5.00 16.68 2.04
N LEU A 74 4.57 17.85 1.57
CA LEU A 74 5.06 19.13 2.06
C LEU A 74 4.10 19.68 3.13
N LEU A 75 4.65 20.04 4.30
CA LEU A 75 3.94 20.76 5.36
C LEU A 75 4.54 22.15 5.48
N ASN A 76 3.77 23.18 5.16
CA ASN A 76 4.24 24.58 5.16
C ASN A 76 5.56 24.74 4.35
N GLY A 77 5.66 24.05 3.21
CA GLY A 77 6.85 24.03 2.35
C GLY A 77 8.01 23.14 2.81
N ARG A 78 7.93 22.51 4.00
CA ARG A 78 8.94 21.55 4.48
C ARG A 78 8.56 20.13 4.07
N LEU A 79 9.51 19.38 3.49
CA LEU A 79 9.32 17.95 3.22
C LEU A 79 9.17 17.18 4.54
N VAL A 80 8.10 16.39 4.62
CA VAL A 80 7.77 15.47 5.70
C VAL A 80 7.49 14.11 5.08
N ASP A 81 8.05 13.07 5.67
CA ASP A 81 7.93 11.69 5.21
C ASP A 81 7.86 10.72 6.39
N GLY A 82 7.81 9.41 6.12
CA GLY A 82 7.81 8.41 7.17
C GLY A 82 9.02 8.43 8.10
N ARG A 83 10.11 9.12 7.78
CA ARG A 83 11.33 9.23 8.61
C ARG A 83 11.39 10.50 9.45
N SER A 84 10.37 11.34 9.38
CA SER A 84 10.36 12.68 9.96
C SER A 84 9.97 12.74 11.45
N GLY A 85 10.34 11.73 12.26
CA GLY A 85 10.12 11.74 13.71
C GLY A 85 8.68 11.37 14.12
N TRP A 86 8.18 10.21 13.68
CA TRP A 86 6.84 9.70 14.00
C TRP A 86 6.85 8.62 15.09
N TYR A 87 5.84 8.64 15.95
CA TYR A 87 5.55 7.54 16.90
C TYR A 87 4.14 7.04 16.66
N VAL A 88 3.99 5.71 16.65
CA VAL A 88 2.68 5.07 16.72
C VAL A 88 2.15 5.25 18.15
N THR A 89 1.04 5.96 18.27
CA THR A 89 0.35 6.17 19.56
C THR A 89 -0.83 5.22 19.74
N GLU A 90 -1.40 4.74 18.64
CA GLU A 90 -2.52 3.83 18.63
C GLU A 90 -2.47 2.96 17.36
N SER A 91 -2.90 1.71 17.49
CA SER A 91 -3.16 0.81 16.37
C SER A 91 -4.52 0.17 16.56
N GLU A 92 -5.43 0.36 15.61
CA GLU A 92 -6.79 -0.18 15.66
C GLU A 92 -7.01 -1.09 14.45
N GLN A 93 -7.51 -2.31 14.68
CA GLN A 93 -7.96 -3.16 13.57
C GLN A 93 -9.21 -2.57 12.94
N ILE A 94 -9.22 -2.44 11.62
CA ILE A 94 -10.35 -1.92 10.85
C ILE A 94 -10.90 -2.98 9.90
N ARG A 95 -12.19 -2.87 9.58
CA ARG A 95 -12.88 -3.75 8.62
C ARG A 95 -13.79 -2.92 7.72
N ASP A 96 -14.07 -3.41 6.52
CA ASP A 96 -15.07 -2.83 5.64
C ASP A 96 -16.25 -3.77 5.38
N GLU A 97 -17.25 -3.29 4.66
CA GLU A 97 -18.46 -4.05 4.29
C GLU A 97 -18.20 -5.17 3.27
N ARG A 98 -17.02 -5.19 2.64
CA ARG A 98 -16.62 -6.08 1.54
C ARG A 98 -15.58 -7.11 1.97
N SER A 99 -15.58 -7.48 3.25
CA SER A 99 -14.64 -8.44 3.85
C SER A 99 -13.17 -7.97 3.90
N GLY A 100 -12.93 -6.68 3.68
CA GLY A 100 -11.64 -6.06 3.91
C GLY A 100 -11.30 -6.10 5.40
N GLN A 101 -10.04 -6.42 5.71
CA GLN A 101 -9.49 -6.34 7.05
C GLN A 101 -8.15 -5.60 7.01
N GLY A 102 -7.87 -4.84 8.04
CA GLY A 102 -6.77 -3.90 8.00
C GLY A 102 -6.42 -3.30 9.35
N VAL A 103 -5.60 -2.25 9.32
CA VAL A 103 -5.18 -1.52 10.51
C VAL A 103 -5.12 -0.03 10.24
N ARG A 104 -5.58 0.76 11.21
CA ARG A 104 -5.31 2.19 11.33
C ARG A 104 -4.18 2.39 12.32
N LEU A 105 -3.12 3.06 11.89
CA LEU A 105 -2.02 3.50 12.74
C LEU A 105 -2.15 5.00 12.98
N ARG A 106 -2.30 5.41 14.24
CA ARG A 106 -2.31 6.83 14.62
C ARG A 106 -0.90 7.28 14.95
N LEU A 107 -0.38 8.18 14.15
CA LEU A 107 0.95 8.75 14.28
C LEU A 107 0.88 10.15 14.88
N ARG A 108 1.83 10.43 15.77
CA ARG A 108 2.14 11.78 16.26
C ARG A 108 3.57 12.11 15.89
N GLY A 109 3.81 13.35 15.45
CA GLY A 109 5.15 13.82 15.14
C GLY A 109 5.79 14.57 16.32
N ARG A 110 7.11 14.82 16.24
CA ARG A 110 7.84 15.84 17.03
C ARG A 110 8.58 16.78 16.07
N GLU A 111 9.31 17.74 16.62
CA GLU A 111 10.23 18.59 15.88
C GLU A 111 9.50 19.44 14.83
N GLY A 112 8.44 20.12 15.28
CA GLY A 112 7.58 20.95 14.45
C GLY A 112 6.45 20.18 13.77
N LEU A 113 6.12 18.99 14.27
CA LEU A 113 4.99 18.15 13.83
C LEU A 113 4.02 17.81 14.99
N GLU A 114 4.21 18.43 16.16
CA GLU A 114 3.46 18.13 17.39
C GLU A 114 1.95 18.35 17.21
N ASP A 115 1.60 19.38 16.43
CA ASP A 115 0.21 19.75 16.13
C ASP A 115 -0.39 18.93 14.98
N LEU A 116 0.39 18.06 14.33
CA LEU A 116 -0.08 17.21 13.24
C LEU A 116 -0.30 15.78 13.74
N GLN A 117 -1.55 15.31 13.66
CA GLN A 117 -1.88 13.90 13.75
C GLN A 117 -2.08 13.32 12.36
N LEU A 118 -1.47 12.17 12.11
CA LEU A 118 -1.59 11.43 10.86
C LEU A 118 -2.08 10.02 11.14
N ASP A 119 -3.26 9.67 10.64
CA ASP A 119 -3.74 8.29 10.66
C ASP A 119 -3.40 7.64 9.31
N VAL A 120 -2.59 6.58 9.34
CA VAL A 120 -2.26 5.76 8.16
C VAL A 120 -3.12 4.51 8.19
N HIS A 121 -3.88 4.30 7.13
CA HIS A 121 -4.80 3.18 7.04
C HIS A 121 -4.31 2.18 5.99
N TYR A 122 -4.33 0.90 6.35
CA TYR A 122 -4.07 -0.21 5.45
C TYR A 122 -5.28 -1.14 5.44
N MET A 123 -5.65 -1.63 4.26
CA MET A 123 -6.73 -2.59 4.08
C MET A 123 -6.29 -3.66 3.09
N LEU A 124 -6.49 -4.92 3.45
CA LEU A 124 -6.26 -6.08 2.59
C LEU A 124 -7.55 -6.87 2.44
N TYR A 125 -7.63 -7.63 1.35
CA TYR A 125 -8.76 -8.49 1.06
C TYR A 125 -8.26 -9.94 0.95
N PRO A 126 -8.94 -10.92 1.57
CA PRO A 126 -8.53 -12.31 1.49
C PRO A 126 -8.34 -12.79 0.04
N GLY A 127 -7.20 -13.43 -0.24
CA GLY A 127 -6.93 -14.05 -1.55
C GLY A 127 -6.66 -13.09 -2.72
N LEU A 128 -6.57 -11.77 -2.47
CA LEU A 128 -6.23 -10.78 -3.50
C LEU A 128 -4.86 -10.16 -3.20
N PRO A 129 -3.88 -10.15 -4.12
CA PRO A 129 -2.58 -9.52 -3.89
C PRO A 129 -2.66 -7.98 -3.98
N LEU A 130 -3.39 -7.37 -3.04
CA LEU A 130 -3.73 -5.96 -3.02
C LEU A 130 -3.60 -5.41 -1.60
N VAL A 131 -2.89 -4.29 -1.48
CA VAL A 131 -2.92 -3.41 -0.31
C VAL A 131 -3.57 -2.10 -0.73
N ARG A 132 -4.70 -1.75 -0.11
CA ARG A 132 -5.30 -0.43 -0.24
C ARG A 132 -4.83 0.42 0.93
N LYS A 133 -4.37 1.63 0.64
CA LYS A 133 -3.80 2.55 1.62
C LYS A 133 -4.39 3.94 1.45
N TRP A 134 -4.65 4.64 2.55
CA TRP A 134 -4.98 6.06 2.54
C TRP A 134 -4.48 6.75 3.81
N LEU A 135 -4.43 8.08 3.77
CA LEU A 135 -3.99 8.94 4.86
C LEU A 135 -5.15 9.82 5.33
N THR A 136 -5.25 10.01 6.64
CA THR A 136 -6.13 11.01 7.25
C THR A 136 -5.28 11.99 8.05
N PHE A 137 -5.35 13.26 7.69
CA PHE A 137 -4.63 14.33 8.39
C PHE A 137 -5.56 15.02 9.39
N SER A 138 -5.05 15.38 10.56
CA SER A 138 -5.80 16.16 11.55
C SER A 138 -4.88 17.21 12.17
N ASN A 139 -5.25 18.47 12.00
CA ASN A 139 -4.61 19.59 12.69
C ASN A 139 -5.16 19.67 14.11
N THR A 140 -4.29 19.51 15.11
CA THR A 140 -4.65 19.57 16.54
C THR A 140 -4.12 20.82 17.23
N GLY A 141 -3.45 21.71 16.49
CA GLY A 141 -3.03 23.02 16.97
C GLY A 141 -4.00 24.12 16.56
N ASP A 142 -3.68 25.35 16.96
CA ASP A 142 -4.50 26.54 16.68
C ASP A 142 -4.11 27.27 15.39
N GLY A 143 -2.98 26.89 14.78
CA GLY A 143 -2.45 27.52 13.56
C GLY A 143 -2.96 26.86 12.28
N GLU A 144 -2.96 27.60 11.17
CA GLU A 144 -3.23 27.02 9.85
C GLU A 144 -2.07 26.11 9.39
N MET A 145 -2.42 25.05 8.66
CA MET A 145 -1.46 24.13 8.06
C MET A 145 -1.71 24.01 6.57
N MET A 146 -0.65 24.17 5.78
CA MET A 146 -0.67 23.96 4.35
C MET A 146 -0.06 22.60 4.02
N LEU A 147 -0.87 21.73 3.40
CA LEU A 147 -0.45 20.41 2.92
C LEU A 147 -0.38 20.42 1.39
N GLU A 148 0.76 20.02 0.84
CA GLU A 148 0.98 19.99 -0.61
C GLU A 148 1.75 18.72 -1.02
N ALA A 149 1.72 18.40 -2.32
CA ALA A 149 2.49 17.30 -2.93
C ALA A 149 2.40 15.97 -2.16
N ILE A 150 1.18 15.59 -1.75
CA ILE A 150 0.94 14.42 -0.91
C ILE A 150 1.14 13.14 -1.71
N ASN A 151 2.15 12.35 -1.38
CA ASN A 151 2.31 10.96 -1.78
C ASN A 151 1.75 10.05 -0.67
N VAL A 152 0.61 9.42 -0.96
CA VAL A 152 -0.01 8.42 -0.09
C VAL A 152 0.85 7.15 -0.02
N GLU A 153 1.48 6.80 -1.14
CA GLU A 153 2.41 5.68 -1.24
C GLU A 153 3.76 6.21 -1.73
N ASP A 154 4.83 5.87 -1.03
CA ASP A 154 6.21 6.25 -1.36
C ASP A 154 7.15 5.06 -1.09
N LEU A 155 7.31 4.25 -2.13
CA LEU A 155 8.10 3.01 -2.11
C LEU A 155 9.43 3.21 -2.82
N GLN A 156 10.43 2.44 -2.42
CA GLN A 156 11.69 2.31 -3.13
C GLN A 156 11.72 0.96 -3.81
N THR A 157 11.41 0.91 -5.11
CA THR A 157 11.32 -0.36 -5.83
C THR A 157 12.70 -0.95 -6.11
N VAL A 158 12.81 -2.27 -6.22
CA VAL A 158 14.05 -2.91 -6.71
C VAL A 158 14.06 -3.08 -8.23
N PHE A 159 13.05 -2.54 -8.91
CA PHE A 159 12.88 -2.69 -10.35
C PHE A 159 13.86 -1.78 -11.10
N SER A 160 14.58 -2.38 -12.05
CA SER A 160 15.56 -1.67 -12.88
C SER A 160 14.87 -0.67 -13.81
N GLN A 161 15.37 0.57 -13.85
CA GLN A 161 14.84 1.65 -14.68
C GLN A 161 14.81 1.29 -16.18
N ILE A 162 15.85 0.59 -16.64
CA ILE A 162 16.09 0.31 -18.06
C ILE A 162 15.48 -1.02 -18.52
N GLN A 163 15.08 -1.87 -17.57
CA GLN A 163 14.50 -3.19 -17.85
C GLN A 163 13.01 -3.27 -17.50
N THR A 164 12.45 -2.18 -16.96
CA THR A 164 11.04 -2.09 -16.58
C THR A 164 10.28 -1.23 -17.57
N VAL A 165 9.23 -1.80 -18.15
CA VAL A 165 8.25 -1.08 -18.96
C VAL A 165 7.13 -0.60 -18.06
N VAL A 166 6.84 0.70 -18.10
CA VAL A 166 5.64 1.27 -17.48
C VAL A 166 4.49 1.19 -18.49
N LEU A 167 3.47 0.41 -18.18
CA LEU A 167 2.22 0.35 -18.93
C LEU A 167 1.25 1.37 -18.32
N HIS A 168 0.83 2.33 -19.12
CA HIS A 168 0.00 3.45 -18.67
C HIS A 168 -1.15 3.70 -19.67
N ASN A 169 -2.01 4.68 -19.37
CA ASN A 169 -3.21 5.00 -20.13
C ASN A 169 -4.12 3.77 -20.31
N TYR A 170 -4.50 3.18 -19.16
CA TYR A 170 -5.22 1.90 -19.08
C TYR A 170 -4.44 0.72 -19.68
N GLY A 171 -3.12 0.75 -19.54
CA GLY A 171 -2.20 -0.30 -20.05
C GLY A 171 -2.02 -0.31 -21.57
N ARG A 172 -2.52 0.70 -22.29
CA ARG A 172 -2.47 0.78 -23.76
C ARG A 172 -1.14 1.32 -24.27
N MET A 173 -0.46 2.14 -23.47
CA MET A 173 0.80 2.78 -23.83
C MET A 173 1.95 2.18 -23.02
N LYS A 174 3.14 2.19 -23.62
CA LYS A 174 4.38 1.68 -23.02
C LYS A 174 5.37 2.82 -22.89
N HIS A 175 5.99 2.94 -21.73
CA HIS A 175 7.03 3.91 -21.44
C HIS A 175 8.25 3.22 -20.84
N LEU A 176 9.45 3.66 -21.20
CA LEU A 176 10.72 3.17 -20.66
C LEU A 176 11.42 4.32 -19.94
N GLY A 177 12.07 4.01 -18.81
CA GLY A 177 12.77 5.02 -18.03
C GLY A 177 11.87 5.74 -17.01
N SER A 178 12.29 6.95 -16.61
CA SER A 178 11.55 7.79 -15.67
C SER A 178 10.16 8.13 -16.21
N PHE A 179 9.14 7.97 -15.37
CA PHE A 179 7.76 8.17 -15.74
C PHE A 179 7.04 9.06 -14.73
N THR A 180 6.23 9.99 -15.23
CA THR A 180 5.26 10.76 -14.44
C THR A 180 3.93 10.70 -15.16
N GLY A 181 2.95 10.04 -14.54
CA GLY A 181 1.60 9.91 -15.06
C GLY A 181 0.74 11.15 -14.81
N ASN A 182 -0.39 11.20 -15.49
CA ASN A 182 -1.40 12.24 -15.36
C ASN A 182 -2.78 11.65 -15.03
N TRP A 183 -3.84 12.45 -15.18
CA TRP A 183 -5.22 12.01 -14.87
C TRP A 183 -5.74 10.86 -15.75
N TYR A 184 -5.12 10.56 -16.88
CA TYR A 184 -5.43 9.39 -17.72
C TYR A 184 -4.80 8.08 -17.21
N ASP A 185 -4.00 8.14 -16.14
CA ASP A 185 -3.27 7.02 -15.58
C ASP A 185 -3.80 6.64 -14.18
N PRO A 186 -5.08 6.24 -14.03
CA PRO A 186 -5.62 5.82 -12.73
C PRO A 186 -4.96 4.54 -12.21
N VAL A 187 -4.38 3.74 -13.12
CA VAL A 187 -3.58 2.56 -12.82
C VAL A 187 -2.40 2.54 -13.78
N VAL A 188 -1.21 2.34 -13.25
CA VAL A 188 0.01 2.04 -14.03
C VAL A 188 0.53 0.68 -13.65
N VAL A 189 1.10 -0.05 -14.60
CA VAL A 189 1.71 -1.36 -14.35
C VAL A 189 3.19 -1.29 -14.67
N LEU A 190 4.02 -1.57 -13.67
CA LEU A 190 5.45 -1.74 -13.82
C LEU A 190 5.71 -3.20 -14.19
N HIS A 191 6.32 -3.47 -15.33
CA HIS A 191 6.68 -4.82 -15.74
C HIS A 191 8.18 -4.92 -16.02
N ASN A 192 8.90 -5.57 -15.11
CA ASN A 192 10.31 -5.91 -15.27
C ASN A 192 10.41 -7.15 -16.18
N MET A 193 10.86 -6.92 -17.42
CA MET A 193 10.80 -7.93 -18.48
C MET A 193 11.76 -9.11 -18.23
N PRO A 194 13.03 -8.92 -17.84
CA PRO A 194 13.95 -10.03 -17.58
C PRO A 194 13.49 -10.93 -16.43
N GLU A 195 13.02 -10.33 -15.33
CA GLU A 195 12.64 -11.06 -14.12
C GLU A 195 11.18 -11.55 -14.15
N ARG A 196 10.42 -11.20 -15.21
CA ARG A 196 9.01 -11.59 -15.42
C ARG A 196 8.12 -11.29 -14.22
N ARG A 197 8.40 -10.18 -13.54
CA ARG A 197 7.65 -9.71 -12.37
C ARG A 197 7.16 -8.29 -12.58
N GLY A 198 6.11 -7.93 -11.87
CA GLY A 198 5.51 -6.62 -12.02
C GLY A 198 4.64 -6.22 -10.84
N MET A 199 4.32 -4.93 -10.81
CA MET A 199 3.50 -4.31 -9.78
C MET A 199 2.50 -3.38 -10.45
N ALA A 200 1.24 -3.44 -10.04
CA ALA A 200 0.25 -2.44 -10.43
C ALA A 200 0.13 -1.38 -9.32
N ALA A 201 0.23 -0.12 -9.71
CA ALA A 201 0.05 1.03 -8.84
C ALA A 201 -1.26 1.74 -9.22
N GLY A 202 -2.26 1.67 -8.34
CA GLY A 202 -3.55 2.31 -8.51
C GLY A 202 -3.63 3.61 -7.71
N ASN A 203 -4.15 4.66 -8.33
CA ASN A 203 -4.43 5.94 -7.69
C ASN A 203 -5.94 6.17 -7.69
N GLU A 204 -6.56 6.32 -6.52
CA GLU A 204 -8.00 6.58 -6.37
C GLU A 204 -8.33 8.08 -6.22
N ALA A 205 -7.34 8.98 -6.26
CA ALA A 205 -7.59 10.41 -6.16
C ALA A 205 -8.46 10.93 -7.33
N PRO A 206 -9.20 12.04 -7.14
CA PRO A 206 -10.10 12.56 -8.15
C PRO A 206 -9.39 13.33 -9.26
N GLY A 207 -9.75 13.02 -10.51
CA GLY A 207 -9.52 13.88 -11.68
C GLY A 207 -8.07 14.32 -11.92
N VAL A 208 -7.89 15.63 -12.11
CA VAL A 208 -6.61 16.26 -12.49
C VAL A 208 -5.54 16.25 -11.39
N LEU A 209 -5.93 15.94 -10.15
CA LEU A 209 -5.01 15.97 -9.01
C LEU A 209 -4.18 14.69 -8.90
N LYS A 210 -4.43 13.68 -9.73
CA LYS A 210 -3.76 12.37 -9.61
C LYS A 210 -2.33 12.45 -10.11
N ARG A 211 -1.43 11.84 -9.36
CA ARG A 211 -0.03 11.68 -9.74
C ARG A 211 0.44 10.27 -9.43
N THR A 212 1.13 9.66 -10.39
CA THR A 212 1.96 8.48 -10.16
C THR A 212 3.31 8.71 -10.79
N ALA A 213 4.38 8.59 -10.02
CA ALA A 213 5.74 8.78 -10.51
C ALA A 213 6.58 7.52 -10.26
N TYR A 214 7.46 7.22 -11.20
CA TYR A 214 8.35 6.07 -11.17
C TYR A 214 9.73 6.47 -11.67
N HIS A 215 10.78 6.20 -10.88
CA HIS A 215 12.18 6.54 -11.20
C HIS A 215 12.38 8.02 -11.57
N THR A 216 11.62 8.92 -10.94
CA THR A 216 11.86 10.37 -11.07
C THR A 216 12.94 10.83 -10.10
N VAL A 217 13.08 10.13 -8.97
CA VAL A 217 14.14 10.32 -7.97
C VAL A 217 14.53 8.94 -7.45
N GLU A 218 15.80 8.55 -7.63
CA GLU A 218 16.29 7.21 -7.26
C GLU A 218 15.40 6.09 -7.85
N ASN A 219 14.99 5.10 -7.05
CA ASN A 219 14.13 4.00 -7.49
C ASN A 219 12.68 4.18 -7.01
N ASN A 220 12.23 5.42 -6.85
CA ASN A 220 10.94 5.73 -6.27
C ASN A 220 9.76 5.15 -7.08
N LEU A 221 8.72 4.75 -6.36
CA LEU A 221 7.36 4.63 -6.86
C LEU A 221 6.48 5.45 -5.92
N GLU A 222 5.96 6.56 -6.43
CA GLU A 222 5.13 7.50 -5.69
C GLU A 222 3.71 7.49 -6.24
N ILE A 223 2.71 7.43 -5.35
CA ILE A 223 1.29 7.50 -5.71
C ILE A 223 0.64 8.54 -4.80
N GLY A 224 -0.01 9.53 -5.39
CA GLY A 224 -0.65 10.58 -4.61
C GLY A 224 -1.22 11.71 -5.45
N LEU A 225 -1.04 12.93 -4.94
CA LEU A 225 -1.54 14.16 -5.53
C LEU A 225 -0.44 14.90 -6.30
N THR A 226 -0.85 15.72 -7.26
CA THR A 226 0.04 16.61 -8.02
C THR A 226 0.80 17.56 -7.11
N GLY A 227 2.08 17.78 -7.40
CA GLY A 227 2.96 18.70 -6.67
C GLY A 227 3.19 20.02 -7.41
N THR A 228 3.83 20.97 -6.74
CA THR A 228 4.28 22.22 -7.35
C THR A 228 5.25 21.97 -8.51
N GLY A 229 5.10 22.71 -9.60
CA GLY A 229 5.94 22.57 -10.81
C GLY A 229 5.53 21.44 -11.76
N GLN A 230 4.40 20.76 -11.51
CA GLN A 230 3.79 19.85 -12.47
C GLN A 230 2.65 20.55 -13.21
N GLU A 231 3.00 21.20 -14.31
CA GLU A 231 2.02 21.71 -15.28
C GLU A 231 1.74 20.63 -16.33
N PHE A 232 0.47 20.44 -16.66
CA PHE A 232 0.01 19.48 -17.67
C PHE A 232 -0.56 20.20 -18.89
#